data_AF-A0A352LNQ0-F1
#
_entry.id   AF-A0A352LNQ0-F1
#
_cell.length_a   1.000
_cell.length_b   1.000
_cell.length_c   1.000
_cell.angle_alpha   90.00
_cell.angle_beta   90.00
_cell.angle_gamma   90.00
#
_symmetry.space_group_name_H-M   'P 1'
#
loop_
_entity.id
_entity.type
_entity.pdbx_description
1 polymer ?
#
loop_
_entity_poly.entity_id
_entity_poly.type
_entity_poly.pdbx_seq_one_letter_code
_entity_poly.pdbx_strand_id
1 'polypeptide(L)' 'MIAAALVFAVTVLLPRLIAVDSAHVPYPWLVTLLLGMSFAWVHGFHFVPQNRFLRVLFSPLAAWPLLALGAWGVFLR' A
#
# COMPACT_ATOMS: atom_id res chain seq x y z
N MET A 1 -0.25 -1.03 25.36
CA MET A 1 -1.08 -0.03 24.63
C MET A 1 -0.39 1.33 24.50
N ILE A 2 0.22 1.86 25.56
CA ILE A 2 0.93 3.16 25.55
C ILE A 2 2.02 3.23 24.46
N ALA A 3 2.82 2.16 24.30
CA ALA A 3 3.85 2.10 23.27
C ALA A 3 3.28 2.20 21.84
N ALA A 4 2.17 1.52 21.54
CA ALA A 4 1.52 1.58 20.22
C ALA A 4 0.93 2.97 19.94
N ALA A 5 0.32 3.61 20.95
CA ALA A 5 -0.20 4.97 20.84
C ALA A 5 0.92 6.01 20.63
N LEU A 6 2.06 5.85 21.31
CA LEU A 6 3.24 6.69 21.13
C LEU A 6 3.84 6.51 19.74
N VAL A 7 4.00 5.26 19.27
CA VAL A 7 4.46 4.98 17.92
C VAL A 7 3.52 5.61 16.89
N PHE A 8 2.21 5.43 17.03
CA PHE A 8 1.22 6.08 16.16
C PHE A 8 1.35 7.61 16.18
N ALA A 9 1.40 8.23 17.36
CA ALA A 9 1.52 9.68 17.51
C ALA A 9 2.81 10.22 16.87
N VAL A 10 3.95 9.56 17.09
CA VAL A 10 5.23 9.95 16.48
C VAL A 10 5.20 9.79 14.96
N THR A 11 4.59 8.70 14.45
CA THR A 11 4.49 8.42 13.00
C THR A 11 3.59 9.42 12.28
N VAL A 12 2.48 9.83 12.90
CA VAL A 12 1.49 10.72 12.29
C VAL A 12 1.84 12.20 12.48
N LEU A 13 2.30 12.60 13.66
CA LEU A 13 2.51 14.01 14.00
C LEU A 13 3.92 14.52 13.66
N LEU A 14 4.93 13.64 13.66
CA LEU A 14 6.31 14.01 13.34
C LEU A 14 6.88 13.15 12.21
N PRO A 15 6.23 13.11 11.02
CA PRO A 15 6.73 12.35 9.88
C PRO A 15 8.14 12.79 9.50
N ARG A 16 8.47 14.08 9.68
CA ARG A 16 9.80 14.66 9.40
C ARG A 16 10.93 14.10 10.27
N LEU A 17 10.67 13.68 11.50
CA LEU A 17 11.70 13.11 12.39
C LEU A 17 12.03 11.65 12.03
N ILE A 18 11.13 10.98 11.32
CA ILE A 18 11.30 9.59 10.86
C ILE A 18 11.77 9.58 9.40
N ALA A 19 11.34 10.57 8.62
CA ALA A 19 11.72 10.80 7.23
C ALA A 19 13.10 11.47 7.08
N VAL A 20 14.05 11.16 7.99
CA VAL A 20 15.45 11.64 7.88
C VAL A 20 16.07 11.15 6.57
N ASP A 21 15.61 9.99 6.08
CA ASP A 21 15.79 9.51 4.72
C ASP A 21 14.43 9.34 4.04
N SER A 22 13.71 10.44 3.74
CA SER A 22 12.88 10.44 2.53
C SER A 22 13.79 10.42 1.29
N ALA A 23 14.66 9.41 1.22
CA ALA A 23 15.35 9.02 0.01
C ALA A 23 14.29 8.96 -1.07
N HIS A 24 14.58 9.52 -2.24
CA HIS A 24 13.65 9.59 -3.36
C HIS A 24 13.01 8.22 -3.60
N VAL A 25 11.82 8.01 -3.02
CA VAL A 25 11.09 6.77 -3.25
C VAL A 25 10.75 6.81 -4.73
N PRO A 26 11.15 5.79 -5.50
CA PRO A 26 10.93 5.80 -6.93
C PRO A 26 9.42 5.85 -7.20
N TYR A 27 8.97 7.04 -7.58
CA TYR A 27 7.56 7.41 -7.73
C TYR A 27 6.69 6.36 -8.47
N PRO A 28 7.11 5.80 -9.62
CA PRO A 28 6.29 4.79 -10.31
C PRO A 28 6.08 3.50 -9.51
N TRP A 29 7.08 3.08 -8.72
CA TRP A 29 6.96 1.88 -7.89
C TRP A 29 6.06 2.11 -6.69
N LEU A 30 6.14 3.31 -6.07
CA LEU A 30 5.22 3.71 -5.01
C LEU A 30 3.77 3.71 -5.50
N VAL A 31 3.51 4.30 -6.68
CA VAL A 31 2.17 4.31 -7.29
C VAL A 31 1.68 2.88 -7.54
N THR A 32 2.54 1.99 -8.01
CA THR A 32 2.21 0.58 -8.26
C THR A 32 1.85 -0.14 -6.95
N LEU A 33 2.61 0.11 -5.88
CA LEU A 33 2.36 -0.45 -4.55
C LEU A 33 1.01 0.04 -3.99
N LEU A 34 0.74 1.35 -4.06
CA LEU A 34 -0.52 1.95 -3.61
C LEU A 34 -1.72 1.46 -4.43
N LEU A 35 -1.54 1.22 -5.72
CA LEU A 35 -2.56 0.63 -6.58
C LEU A 35 -2.89 -0.81 -6.15
N GLY A 36 -1.86 -1.63 -5.90
CA GLY A 36 -2.03 -2.99 -5.36
C GLY A 36 -2.75 -3.00 -4.01
N MET A 37 -2.41 -2.07 -3.11
CA MET A 37 -3.10 -1.90 -1.82
C MET A 37 -4.58 -1.55 -2.02
N SER A 38 -4.88 -0.64 -2.95
CA SER A 38 -6.26 -0.27 -3.28
C SER A 38 -7.06 -1.47 -3.77
N PHE A 39 -6.47 -2.34 -4.60
CA PHE A 39 -7.14 -3.55 -5.10
C PHE A 39 -7.38 -4.55 -3.97
N ALA A 40 -6.40 -4.74 -3.09
CA ALA A 40 -6.52 -5.60 -1.91
C ALA A 40 -7.63 -5.10 -0.96
N TRP A 41 -7.77 -3.78 -0.79
CA TRP A 41 -8.81 -3.17 0.04
C TRP A 41 -10.22 -3.46 -0.48
N VAL A 42 -10.44 -3.36 -1.79
CA VAL A 42 -11.74 -3.70 -2.41
C VAL A 42 -12.16 -5.12 -2.02
N HIS A 43 -11.24 -6.07 -2.09
CA HIS A 43 -11.51 -7.45 -1.67
C HIS A 43 -11.65 -7.60 -0.14
N GLY A 44 -10.80 -6.92 0.65
CA GLY A 44 -10.79 -7.00 2.12
C GLY A 44 -12.07 -6.48 2.78
N PHE A 45 -12.69 -5.44 2.21
CA PHE A 45 -13.98 -4.92 2.68
C PHE A 45 -15.20 -5.72 2.19
N HIS A 46 -14.99 -6.86 1.54
CA HIS A 46 -16.06 -7.66 0.94
C HIS A 46 -16.90 -6.85 -0.07
N PHE A 47 -16.32 -5.82 -0.68
CA PHE A 47 -16.98 -5.11 -1.77
C PHE A 47 -16.95 -5.99 -3.01
N VAL A 48 -18.12 -6.39 -3.50
CA VAL A 48 -18.25 -7.22 -4.70
C VAL A 48 -18.70 -6.35 -5.88
N PRO A 49 -17.83 -6.07 -6.86
CA PRO A 49 -18.22 -5.32 -8.05
C PRO A 49 -19.33 -6.05 -8.82
N GLN A 50 -20.30 -5.30 -9.32
CA GLN A 50 -21.35 -5.84 -10.19
C GLN A 50 -20.79 -6.28 -11.55
N ASN A 51 -19.85 -5.52 -12.11
CA ASN A 51 -19.23 -5.85 -13.39
C ASN A 51 -18.21 -6.98 -13.24
N ARG A 52 -18.33 -8.03 -14.07
CA ARG A 52 -17.47 -9.23 -14.05
C ARG A 52 -16.00 -8.90 -14.31
N PHE A 53 -15.73 -7.94 -15.19
CA PHE A 53 -14.35 -7.50 -15.47
C PHE A 53 -13.71 -6.84 -14.25
N LEU A 54 -14.41 -5.91 -13.61
CA LEU A 54 -13.93 -5.25 -12.39
C LEU A 54 -13.75 -6.25 -11.24
N ARG A 55 -14.59 -7.27 -11.15
CA ARG A 55 -14.46 -8.33 -10.15
C ARG A 55 -13.15 -9.12 -10.29
N VAL A 56 -12.73 -9.41 -11.53
CA VAL A 56 -11.44 -10.06 -11.78
C VAL A 56 -10.29 -9.08 -11.55
N LEU A 57 -10.43 -7.83 -11.98
CA LEU A 57 -9.41 -6.79 -11.81
C LEU A 57 -9.10 -6.51 -10.34
N PHE A 58 -10.11 -6.46 -9.47
CA PHE A 58 -9.95 -6.26 -8.02
C PHE A 58 -9.83 -7.58 -7.23
N SER A 59 -9.57 -8.69 -7.92
CA SER A 59 -9.37 -9.97 -7.25
C SER A 59 -8.00 -10.02 -6.56
N PRO A 60 -7.82 -10.93 -5.59
CA PRO A 60 -6.52 -11.16 -4.98
C PRO A 60 -5.46 -11.53 -6.03
N LEU A 61 -5.83 -12.25 -7.09
CA LEU A 61 -4.90 -12.63 -8.14
C LEU A 61 -4.29 -11.44 -8.87
N ALA A 62 -4.98 -10.29 -8.95
CA ALA A 62 -4.45 -9.06 -9.52
C ALA A 62 -3.75 -8.18 -8.48
N ALA A 63 -4.28 -8.12 -7.25
CA ALA A 63 -3.71 -7.32 -6.18
C ALA A 63 -2.30 -7.80 -5.76
N TRP A 64 -2.11 -9.11 -5.62
CA TRP A 64 -0.84 -9.71 -5.18
C TRP A 64 0.35 -9.41 -6.10
N PRO A 65 0.28 -9.58 -7.44
CA PRO A 65 1.40 -9.24 -8.31
C PRO A 65 1.70 -7.73 -8.31
N LEU A 66 0.69 -6.86 -8.22
CA LEU A 66 0.88 -5.42 -8.07
C LEU A 66 1.61 -5.06 -6.77
N LEU A 67 1.20 -5.67 -5.65
CA LEU A 67 1.86 -5.50 -4.36
C LEU A 67 3.30 -6.02 -4.40
N ALA A 68 3.53 -7.20 -4.98
CA ALA A 68 4.86 -7.79 -5.08
C ALA A 68 5.80 -6.93 -5.94
N LEU A 69 5.34 -6.47 -7.11
CA LEU A 69 6.12 -5.58 -7.99
C LEU A 69 6.39 -4.23 -7.35
N GLY A 70 5.37 -3.62 -6.74
CA GLY A 70 5.51 -2.35 -6.04
C GLY A 70 6.47 -2.44 -4.86
N ALA A 71 6.35 -3.50 -4.04
CA ALA A 71 7.23 -3.72 -2.90
C ALA A 71 8.67 -3.99 -3.34
N TRP A 72 8.87 -4.78 -4.39
CA TRP A 72 10.18 -4.98 -4.99
C TRP A 72 10.81 -3.65 -5.42
N GLY A 73 10.06 -2.83 -6.17
CA GLY A 73 10.57 -1.56 -6.70
C GLY A 73 10.79 -0.46 -5.65
N VAL A 74 10.09 -0.51 -4.52
CA VAL A 74 10.22 0.46 -3.43
C VAL A 74 11.30 0.05 -2.41
N PHE A 75 11.41 -1.24 -2.10
CA PHE A 75 12.23 -1.71 -0.97
C PHE A 75 13.45 -2.55 -1.37
N LEU A 76 13.45 -3.19 -2.54
CA LEU A 76 14.47 -4.18 -2.92
C LEU A 76 15.32 -3.76 -4.13
N ARG A 77 14.95 -2.66 -4.80
CA ARG A 77 15.69 -2.06 -5.92
C ARG A 77 16.40 -0.79 -5.46
#